data_AF-A0A914Q0I3-F1
#
_entry.id   AF-A0A914Q0I3-F1
#
_cell.length_a   1.000
_cell.length_b   1.000
_cell.length_c   1.000
_cell.angle_alpha   90.00
_cell.angle_beta   90.00
_cell.angle_gamma   90.00
#
_symmetry.space_group_name_H-M   'P 1'
#
loop_
_entity.id
_entity.type
_entity.pdbx_description
1 polymer ?
#
loop_
_entity_poly.entity_id
_entity_poly.type
_entity_poly.pdbx_seq_one_letter_code
_entity_poly.pdbx_strand_id
1 'polypeptide(L)'
;MIGAVLAGDTLYQLRVSLQLAENERLGGMGTHISPFIDAQDIGGLMNKAGFEMITLDSDELEIGYPNMFALLYDLQIMGESNSTIKRTASLRKDILIAADSIYRIMYGKEGDRYPATFQIYSFIGWRPGPKGPQKAAKRGSQNVSFKDLSEVIENRNKFVPSDSDEKK
;
A
#
# COMPACT_ATOMS: atom_id res chain seq x y z
N MET A 1 -10.51 10.93 -5.26
CA MET A 1 -10.63 9.81 -4.31
C MET A 1 -9.39 9.84 -3.45
N ILE A 2 -9.56 9.68 -2.13
CA ILE A 2 -8.47 9.48 -1.18
C ILE A 2 -8.81 8.22 -0.39
N GLY A 3 -7.80 7.42 -0.09
CA GLY A 3 -7.96 6.20 0.69
C GLY A 3 -6.63 5.75 1.28
N ALA A 4 -6.73 4.90 2.30
CA ALA A 4 -5.60 4.20 2.89
C ALA A 4 -5.99 2.74 3.10
N VAL A 5 -5.07 1.82 2.82
CA VAL A 5 -5.28 0.37 2.97
C VAL A 5 -4.01 -0.28 3.52
N LEU A 6 -4.17 -1.39 4.24
CA LEU A 6 -3.05 -2.23 4.65
C LEU A 6 -2.48 -2.99 3.45
N ALA A 7 -1.16 -3.01 3.36
CA ALA A 7 -0.40 -3.49 2.21
C ALA A 7 0.27 -4.85 2.46
N GLY A 8 0.92 -5.37 1.41
CA GLY A 8 1.56 -6.69 1.33
C GLY A 8 2.38 -7.11 2.55
N ASP A 9 3.22 -6.21 3.04
CA ASP A 9 4.20 -6.50 4.09
C ASP A 9 3.63 -6.38 5.52
N THR A 10 2.33 -6.08 5.64
CA THR A 10 1.66 -6.00 6.95
C THR A 10 1.72 -7.34 7.69
N LEU A 11 2.24 -7.32 8.90
CA LEU A 11 2.33 -8.44 9.83
C LEU A 11 3.03 -9.66 9.22
N TYR A 12 4.02 -9.43 8.37
CA TYR A 12 4.76 -10.52 7.75
C TYR A 12 5.38 -11.45 8.81
N GLN A 13 5.81 -10.91 9.96
CA GLN A 13 6.38 -11.70 11.06
C GLN A 13 5.36 -12.72 11.61
N LEU A 14 4.14 -12.28 11.90
CA LEU A 14 3.08 -13.15 12.41
C LEU A 14 2.69 -14.19 11.35
N ARG A 15 2.59 -13.76 10.09
CA ARG A 15 2.19 -14.59 8.97
C ARG A 15 3.15 -15.75 8.73
N VAL A 16 4.43 -15.45 8.61
CA VAL A 16 5.47 -16.46 8.41
C VAL A 16 5.52 -17.41 9.61
N SER A 17 5.41 -16.89 10.83
CA SER A 17 5.41 -17.72 12.05
C SER A 17 4.24 -18.70 12.09
N LEU A 18 3.03 -18.26 11.72
CA LEU A 18 1.85 -19.13 11.63
C LEU A 18 1.99 -20.16 10.52
N GLN A 19 2.43 -19.76 9.32
CA GLN A 19 2.62 -20.66 8.19
C GLN A 19 3.63 -21.77 8.51
N LEU A 20 4.72 -21.42 9.20
CA LEU A 20 5.73 -22.40 9.60
C LEU A 20 5.21 -23.36 10.67
N ALA A 21 4.51 -22.85 11.67
CA ALA A 21 3.89 -23.67 12.72
C ALA A 21 2.88 -24.66 12.15
N GLU A 22 2.05 -24.24 11.20
CA GLU A 22 1.10 -25.12 10.53
C GLU A 22 1.79 -26.17 9.68
N ASN A 23 2.81 -25.76 8.92
CA ASN A 23 3.56 -26.69 8.08
C ASN A 23 4.22 -27.79 8.92
N GLU A 24 4.78 -27.44 10.09
CA GLU A 24 5.36 -28.39 11.03
C GLU A 24 4.31 -29.35 11.63
N ARG A 25 3.12 -28.85 11.99
CA ARG A 25 2.13 -29.60 12.79
C ARG A 25 1.07 -30.33 11.97
N LEU A 26 0.64 -29.75 10.87
CA LEU A 26 -0.43 -30.27 10.02
C LEU A 26 0.09 -30.83 8.69
N GLY A 27 1.36 -30.57 8.34
CA GLY A 27 1.92 -30.96 7.04
C GLY A 27 1.32 -30.18 5.86
N GLY A 28 0.70 -29.03 6.14
CA GLY A 28 0.05 -28.17 5.16
C GLY A 28 -0.22 -26.79 5.74
N MET A 29 -0.62 -25.84 4.89
CA MET A 29 -0.89 -24.46 5.28
C MET A 29 -2.38 -24.14 5.20
N GLY A 30 -2.92 -23.59 6.29
CA GLY A 30 -4.28 -23.08 6.35
C GLY A 30 -4.39 -21.68 5.76
N THR A 31 -5.56 -21.35 5.21
CA THR A 31 -5.83 -19.98 4.74
C THR A 31 -6.24 -19.13 5.94
N HIS A 32 -5.26 -18.68 6.73
CA HIS A 32 -5.48 -17.86 7.94
C HIS A 32 -5.46 -16.37 7.70
N ILE A 33 -4.90 -15.93 6.58
CA ILE A 33 -4.61 -14.53 6.30
C ILE A 33 -5.24 -14.18 4.95
N SER A 34 -5.93 -13.05 4.91
CA SER A 34 -6.50 -12.54 3.67
C SER A 34 -5.39 -12.08 2.71
N PRO A 35 -5.58 -12.22 1.40
CA PRO A 35 -4.65 -11.64 0.43
C PRO A 35 -4.54 -10.13 0.65
N PHE A 36 -3.31 -9.64 0.60
CA PHE A 36 -3.04 -8.21 0.62
C PHE A 36 -2.95 -7.66 -0.79
N ILE A 37 -3.02 -6.34 -0.90
CA ILE A 37 -2.95 -5.62 -2.16
C ILE A 37 -1.54 -5.10 -2.42
N ASP A 38 -1.08 -5.21 -3.66
CA ASP A 38 0.18 -4.61 -4.10
C ASP A 38 -0.08 -3.20 -4.68
N ALA A 39 0.96 -2.34 -4.68
CA ALA A 39 0.85 -0.98 -5.20
C ALA A 39 0.38 -0.93 -6.67
N GLN A 40 0.74 -1.95 -7.45
CA GLN A 40 0.36 -2.10 -8.86
C GLN A 40 -1.14 -2.36 -9.02
N ASP A 41 -1.75 -3.12 -8.12
CA ASP A 41 -3.18 -3.43 -8.14
C ASP A 41 -4.00 -2.17 -7.86
N ILE A 42 -3.57 -1.34 -6.91
CA ILE A 42 -4.20 -0.05 -6.60
C ILE A 42 -4.14 0.88 -7.82
N GLY A 43 -2.97 1.01 -8.44
CA GLY A 43 -2.80 1.83 -9.65
C GLY A 43 -3.64 1.32 -10.82
N GLY A 44 -3.68 0.01 -11.04
CA GLY A 44 -4.51 -0.62 -12.07
C GLY A 44 -6.00 -0.41 -11.82
N LEU A 45 -6.46 -0.55 -10.58
CA LEU A 45 -7.86 -0.38 -10.19
C LEU A 45 -8.31 1.07 -10.35
N MET A 46 -7.50 2.04 -9.90
CA MET A 46 -7.83 3.45 -10.03
C MET A 46 -7.83 3.94 -11.48
N ASN A 47 -6.90 3.46 -12.30
CA ASN A 47 -6.91 3.75 -13.74
C ASN A 47 -8.18 3.18 -14.40
N LYS A 48 -8.58 1.94 -14.07
CA LYS A 48 -9.84 1.35 -14.56
C LYS A 48 -11.08 2.10 -14.08
N ALA A 49 -11.03 2.67 -12.87
CA ALA A 49 -12.08 3.52 -12.34
C ALA A 49 -12.13 4.93 -12.96
N GLY A 50 -11.18 5.27 -13.84
CA GLY A 50 -11.15 6.54 -14.57
C GLY A 50 -10.55 7.71 -13.79
N PHE A 51 -9.73 7.43 -12.76
CA PHE A 51 -8.94 8.45 -12.08
C PHE A 51 -7.64 8.73 -12.84
N GLU A 52 -7.23 9.99 -12.88
CA GLU A 52 -5.95 10.46 -13.40
C GLU A 52 -5.08 11.00 -12.25
N MET A 53 -3.79 11.22 -12.52
CA MET A 53 -2.83 11.75 -11.54
C MET A 53 -2.85 10.96 -10.23
N ILE A 54 -2.66 9.65 -10.35
CA ILE A 54 -2.60 8.75 -9.20
C ILE A 54 -1.26 8.97 -8.49
N THR A 55 -1.32 9.33 -7.22
CA THR A 55 -0.17 9.32 -6.31
C THR A 55 -0.42 8.23 -5.28
N LEU A 56 0.58 7.36 -5.12
CA LEU A 56 0.60 6.31 -4.11
C LEU A 56 1.83 6.53 -3.25
N ASP A 57 1.61 6.52 -1.95
CA ASP A 57 2.63 6.63 -0.92
C ASP A 57 2.61 5.38 -0.04
N SER A 58 3.76 5.02 0.51
CA SER A 58 3.95 3.81 1.29
C SER A 58 4.61 4.15 2.62
N ASP A 59 3.86 3.96 3.69
CA ASP A 59 4.34 4.12 5.06
C ASP A 59 4.54 2.76 5.71
N GLU A 60 5.64 2.60 6.45
CA GLU A 60 5.90 1.42 7.27
C GLU A 60 6.01 1.82 8.74
N LEU A 61 5.23 1.15 9.60
CA LEU A 61 5.22 1.36 11.03
C LEU A 61 5.53 0.05 11.76
N GLU A 62 6.57 0.05 12.57
CA GLU A 62 6.90 -1.09 13.43
C GLU A 62 6.45 -0.82 14.87
N ILE A 63 5.61 -1.71 15.42
CA ILE A 63 5.10 -1.64 16.79
C ILE A 63 5.57 -2.87 17.56
N GLY A 64 6.15 -2.66 18.75
CA GLY A 64 6.58 -3.75 19.63
C GLY A 64 5.48 -4.16 20.60
N TYR A 65 5.01 -5.41 20.50
CA TYR A 65 4.03 -6.01 21.40
C TYR A 65 4.68 -6.83 22.52
N PRO A 66 4.04 -6.99 23.69
CA PRO A 66 4.59 -7.77 24.79
C PRO A 66 4.54 -9.29 24.54
N ASN A 67 3.58 -9.78 23.76
CA ASN A 67 3.46 -11.19 23.37
C ASN A 67 2.62 -11.34 22.10
N MET A 68 2.72 -12.50 21.44
CA MET A 68 1.95 -12.78 20.22
C MET A 68 0.43 -12.79 20.45
N PHE A 69 -0.02 -13.21 21.63
CA PHE A 69 -1.46 -13.28 21.95
C PHE A 69 -2.10 -11.89 22.10
N ALA A 70 -1.37 -10.91 22.65
CA ALA A 70 -1.79 -9.52 22.74
C ALA A 70 -1.95 -8.92 21.35
N LEU A 71 -0.99 -9.18 20.45
CA LEU A 71 -1.09 -8.81 19.04
C LEU A 71 -2.34 -9.43 18.39
N LEU A 72 -2.56 -10.73 18.56
CA LEU A 72 -3.74 -11.41 17.99
C LEU A 72 -5.07 -10.87 18.54
N TYR A 73 -5.11 -10.52 19.83
CA TYR A 73 -6.27 -9.94 20.47
C TYR A 73 -6.57 -8.54 19.93
N ASP A 74 -5.54 -7.71 19.75
CA ASP A 74 -5.71 -6.37 19.19
C ASP A 74 -6.18 -6.44 17.73
N LEU A 75 -5.64 -7.36 16.92
CA LEU A 75 -6.12 -7.59 15.54
C LEU A 75 -7.58 -8.03 15.49
N GLN A 76 -8.01 -8.85 16.44
CA GLN A 76 -9.41 -9.26 16.55
C GLN A 76 -10.32 -8.05 16.85
N ILE A 77 -9.88 -7.13 17.71
CA ILE A 77 -10.63 -5.91 18.05
C ILE A 77 -10.60 -4.91 16.89
N MET A 78 -9.49 -4.82 16.14
CA MET A 78 -9.36 -3.98 14.95
C MET A 78 -10.27 -4.43 13.80
N GLY A 79 -10.83 -5.64 13.87
CA GLY A 79 -11.65 -6.21 12.79
C GLY A 79 -10.82 -6.78 11.64
N GLU A 80 -9.51 -6.95 11.84
CA GLU A 80 -8.57 -7.55 10.87
C GLU A 80 -8.68 -9.09 10.86
N SER A 81 -9.92 -9.59 10.92
CA SER A 81 -10.22 -11.01 10.82
C SER A 81 -10.28 -11.44 9.36
N ASN A 82 -9.74 -12.63 9.09
CA ASN A 82 -9.69 -13.17 7.74
C ASN A 82 -11.09 -13.31 7.09
N SER A 83 -11.24 -12.75 5.89
CA SER A 83 -12.48 -12.73 5.12
C SER A 83 -12.56 -13.80 4.01
N THR A 84 -11.61 -14.74 3.96
CA THR A 84 -11.56 -15.77 2.90
C THR A 84 -12.67 -16.82 3.05
N ILE A 85 -13.29 -17.23 1.92
CA ILE A 85 -14.38 -18.23 1.90
C ILE A 85 -13.95 -19.59 2.47
N LYS A 86 -12.74 -20.05 2.13
CA LYS A 86 -12.19 -21.34 2.58
C LYS A 86 -11.43 -21.25 3.90
N ARG A 87 -11.67 -20.21 4.72
CA ARG A 87 -10.96 -20.04 5.99
C ARG A 87 -11.33 -21.13 6.99
N THR A 88 -10.35 -21.57 7.77
CA THR A 88 -10.61 -22.36 8.96
C THR A 88 -11.27 -21.47 10.02
N ALA A 89 -12.37 -21.91 10.62
CA ALA A 89 -13.14 -21.10 11.57
C ALA A 89 -12.39 -20.82 12.89
N SER A 90 -11.46 -21.71 13.28
CA SER A 90 -10.66 -21.58 14.51
C SER A 90 -9.21 -22.00 14.26
N LEU A 91 -8.28 -21.28 14.87
CA LEU A 91 -6.90 -21.72 15.03
C LEU A 91 -6.83 -22.75 16.17
N ARG A 92 -6.05 -23.82 15.99
CA ARG A 92 -5.81 -24.79 17.06
C ARG A 92 -4.78 -24.25 18.05
N LYS A 93 -4.93 -24.58 19.33
CA LYS A 93 -4.05 -24.09 20.40
C LYS A 93 -2.59 -24.55 20.25
N ASP A 94 -2.38 -25.77 19.77
CA ASP A 94 -1.05 -26.31 19.51
C ASP A 94 -0.28 -25.51 18.45
N ILE A 95 -0.98 -25.06 17.40
CA ILE A 95 -0.42 -24.19 16.36
C ILE A 95 -0.06 -22.82 16.94
N LEU A 96 -0.93 -22.23 17.76
CA LEU A 96 -0.67 -20.92 18.37
C LEU A 96 0.57 -20.95 19.29
N ILE A 97 0.73 -22.00 20.09
CA ILE A 97 1.90 -22.16 20.98
C ILE A 97 3.19 -22.36 20.17
N ALA A 98 3.13 -23.15 19.10
CA ALA A 98 4.28 -23.34 18.20
C ALA A 98 4.63 -22.04 17.46
N ALA A 99 3.64 -21.32 16.95
CA ALA A 99 3.82 -20.06 16.24
C ALA A 99 4.43 -18.99 17.16
N ASP A 100 3.99 -18.89 18.42
CA ASP A 100 4.59 -17.97 19.40
C ASP A 100 6.08 -18.24 19.61
N SER A 101 6.45 -19.52 19.74
CA SER A 101 7.85 -19.95 19.91
C SER A 101 8.70 -19.60 18.68
N ILE A 102 8.16 -19.86 17.48
CA ILE A 102 8.81 -19.55 16.20
C ILE A 102 8.98 -18.04 16.05
N TYR A 103 7.93 -17.26 16.35
CA TYR A 103 7.95 -15.81 16.25
C TYR A 103 9.07 -15.24 17.11
N ARG A 104 9.14 -15.67 18.38
CA ARG A 104 10.16 -15.18 19.31
C ARG A 104 11.58 -15.50 18.85
N ILE A 105 11.81 -16.69 18.30
CA ILE A 105 13.14 -17.10 17.81
C ILE A 105 13.54 -16.33 16.54
N MET A 106 12.60 -16.15 15.61
CA MET A 106 12.88 -15.54 14.31
C MET A 106 12.97 -14.02 14.36
N TYR A 107 12.11 -13.40 15.19
CA TYR A 107 11.87 -11.95 15.15
C TYR A 107 11.98 -11.27 16.51
N GLY A 108 12.25 -12.00 17.60
CA GLY A 108 12.40 -11.40 18.93
C GLY A 108 13.51 -10.34 18.92
N LYS A 109 13.16 -9.10 19.34
CA LYS A 109 14.12 -8.00 19.49
C LYS A 109 14.53 -7.83 20.96
N GLU A 110 15.59 -7.04 21.20
CA GLU A 110 16.03 -6.68 22.55
C GLU A 110 14.85 -6.16 23.39
N GLY A 111 14.65 -6.76 24.56
CA GLY A 111 13.56 -6.39 25.48
C GLY A 111 12.29 -7.26 25.43
N ASP A 112 12.36 -8.48 24.87
CA ASP A 112 11.25 -9.46 24.81
C ASP A 112 9.98 -8.91 24.13
N ARG A 113 10.18 -8.08 23.10
CA ARG A 113 9.10 -7.51 22.31
C ARG A 113 8.95 -8.24 20.98
N TYR A 114 7.70 -8.47 20.60
CA TYR A 114 7.28 -9.06 19.34
C TYR A 114 7.06 -7.92 18.35
N PRO A 115 7.97 -7.70 17.37
CA PRO A 115 7.81 -6.63 16.41
C PRO A 115 6.70 -6.97 15.42
N ALA A 116 5.73 -6.07 15.28
CA ALA A 116 4.64 -6.14 14.33
C ALA A 116 4.79 -4.99 13.34
N THR A 117 5.11 -5.30 12.09
CA THR A 117 5.19 -4.30 11.01
C THR A 117 3.81 -4.09 10.41
N PHE A 118 3.38 -2.84 10.25
CA PHE A 118 2.19 -2.46 9.51
C PHE A 118 2.62 -1.61 8.33
N GLN A 119 2.26 -2.05 7.12
CA GLN A 119 2.53 -1.30 5.90
C GLN A 119 1.22 -0.70 5.42
N ILE A 120 1.20 0.62 5.24
CA ILE A 120 0.01 1.37 4.86
C ILE A 120 0.27 2.01 3.50
N TYR A 121 -0.58 1.69 2.54
CA TYR A 121 -0.62 2.41 1.26
C TYR A 121 -1.65 3.52 1.33
N SER A 122 -1.16 4.74 1.26
CA SER A 122 -1.96 5.96 1.16
C SER A 122 -2.02 6.36 -0.31
N PHE A 123 -3.21 6.59 -0.85
CA PHE A 123 -3.35 6.92 -2.25
C PHE A 123 -4.37 8.02 -2.50
N ILE A 124 -4.06 8.83 -3.50
CA ILE A 124 -4.91 9.93 -3.96
C ILE A 124 -5.01 9.85 -5.48
N GLY A 125 -6.23 9.88 -5.99
CA GLY A 125 -6.53 9.93 -7.42
C GLY A 125 -7.48 11.07 -7.73
N TRP A 126 -7.19 11.83 -8.78
CA TRP A 126 -8.00 12.98 -9.19
C TRP A 126 -8.93 12.58 -10.33
N ARG A 127 -10.14 13.12 -10.33
CA ARG A 127 -11.01 12.98 -11.51
C ARG A 127 -10.46 13.87 -12.62
N PRO A 128 -10.44 13.44 -13.89
CA PRO A 128 -10.06 14.32 -15.00
C PRO A 128 -10.94 15.58 -14.99
N GLY A 129 -10.30 16.73 -14.80
CA GLY A 129 -10.93 18.05 -14.92
C GLY A 129 -10.77 18.59 -16.35
N PRO A 130 -11.55 19.63 -16.73
CA PRO A 130 -11.42 20.28 -18.04
C PRO A 130 -10.03 20.90 -18.27
N LYS A 131 -9.37 21.34 -17.19
CA LYS A 131 -7.94 21.69 -17.15
C LYS A 131 -7.16 20.57 -16.48
N GLY A 132 -7.22 19.37 -17.07
CA GLY A 132 -6.49 18.20 -16.57
C GLY A 132 -4.99 18.47 -16.40
N PRO A 133 -4.22 17.52 -15.84
CA PRO A 133 -2.76 17.63 -15.81
C PRO A 133 -2.27 18.08 -17.18
N GLN A 134 -1.47 19.14 -17.19
CA GLN A 134 -1.00 19.78 -18.40
C GLN A 134 -0.39 18.72 -19.31
N LYS A 135 -1.11 18.38 -20.38
CA LYS A 135 -0.69 17.31 -21.31
C LYS A 135 0.74 17.64 -21.72
N ALA A 136 1.64 16.66 -21.59
CA ALA A 136 3.02 16.82 -22.00
C ALA A 136 3.04 17.42 -23.41
N ALA A 137 3.73 18.55 -23.55
CA ALA A 137 3.75 19.28 -24.80
C ALA A 137 4.26 18.34 -25.92
N LYS A 138 3.65 18.41 -27.11
CA LYS A 138 4.02 17.54 -28.22
C LYS A 138 5.51 17.70 -28.49
N ARG A 139 6.23 16.59 -28.71
CA ARG A 139 7.67 16.64 -29.02
C ARG A 139 7.91 17.58 -30.21
N GLY A 140 8.71 18.62 -30.02
CA GLY A 140 8.96 19.67 -31.03
C GLY A 140 8.06 20.92 -30.92
N SER A 141 7.14 21.00 -29.96
CA SER A 141 6.31 22.20 -29.71
C SER A 141 7.05 23.27 -28.89
N GLN A 142 8.37 23.35 -29.03
CA GLN A 142 9.18 24.37 -28.35
C GLN A 142 8.97 25.70 -29.07
N ASN A 143 8.18 26.60 -28.48
CA ASN A 143 7.91 27.92 -29.06
C ASN A 143 9.01 28.95 -28.76
N VAL A 144 9.94 28.65 -27.85
CA VAL A 144 10.98 29.59 -27.39
C VAL A 144 12.36 28.92 -27.33
N SER A 145 13.36 29.59 -27.89
CA SER A 145 14.77 29.16 -27.82
C SER A 145 15.32 29.39 -26.41
N PHE A 146 16.21 28.50 -25.95
CA PHE A 146 16.90 28.66 -24.66
C PHE A 146 17.73 29.95 -24.55
N LYS A 147 18.10 30.56 -25.69
CA LYS A 147 18.84 31.84 -25.70
C LYS A 147 17.99 33.02 -25.23
N ASP A 148 16.67 32.94 -25.40
CA ASP A 148 15.73 34.05 -25.15
C ASP A 148 15.04 33.92 -23.78
N LEU A 149 15.57 33.05 -22.91
CA LEU A 149 15.02 32.77 -21.58
C LEU A 149 14.93 34.01 -20.69
N SER A 150 15.88 34.95 -20.82
CA SER A 150 15.90 36.21 -20.07
C SER A 150 14.66 37.08 -20.38
N GLU A 151 14.27 37.18 -21.65
CA GLU A 151 13.13 37.99 -22.09
C GLU A 151 11.78 37.37 -21.69
N VAL A 152 11.72 36.03 -21.63
CA VAL A 152 10.52 35.28 -21.19
C VAL A 152 10.32 35.39 -19.67
N ILE A 153 11.41 35.39 -18.90
CA ILE A 153 11.35 35.54 -17.43
C ILE A 153 10.88 36.96 -17.05
N GLU A 154 11.33 37.99 -17.78
CA GLU A 154 10.88 39.38 -17.57
C GLU A 154 9.42 39.60 -17.98
N ASN A 155 8.92 38.91 -19.02
CA ASN A 155 7.55 39.08 -19.55
C ASN A 155 6.50 38.13 -18.94
N ARG A 156 6.72 37.59 -17.73
CA ARG A 156 5.87 36.57 -17.07
C ARG A 156 4.35 36.86 -17.04
N ASN A 157 3.90 38.09 -17.22
CA ASN A 157 2.48 38.49 -17.17
C ASN A 157 1.71 38.40 -18.50
N LYS A 158 2.31 37.97 -19.62
CA LYS A 158 1.63 37.96 -20.93
C LYS A 158 1.43 36.58 -21.57
N PHE A 159 1.89 35.49 -20.96
CA PHE A 159 1.68 34.16 -21.53
C PHE A 159 0.31 33.59 -21.11
N VAL A 160 -0.74 33.97 -21.84
CA VAL A 160 -2.02 33.26 -21.83
C VAL A 160 -1.99 32.27 -22.99
N PRO A 161 -2.05 30.94 -22.75
CA PRO A 161 -2.18 29.98 -23.82
C PRO A 161 -3.50 30.24 -24.54
N SER A 162 -3.46 30.52 -25.85
CA SER A 162 -4.65 30.63 -26.68
C SER A 162 -5.22 29.23 -26.90
N ASP A 163 -6.28 28.90 -26.15
CA ASP A 163 -7.18 27.79 -26.48
C ASP A 163 -7.99 28.19 -27.72
N SER A 164 -7.45 27.90 -28.90
CA SER A 164 -8.21 27.91 -30.15
C SER A 164 -7.65 26.85 -31.08
N ASP A 165 -8.30 25.69 -31.09
CA ASP A 165 -8.54 24.88 -32.29
C ASP A 165 -9.65 23.86 -31.95
N GLU A 166 -10.85 24.42 -31.81
CA GLU A 166 -12.10 23.71 -32.08
C GLU A 166 -12.27 23.65 -33.61
N LYS A 167 -12.61 22.47 -34.14
CA LYS A 167 -13.05 22.15 -35.53
C LYS A 167 -11.97 21.90 -36.60
N LYS A 168 -11.68 20.62 -36.85
CA LYS A 168 -12.20 19.86 -38.01
C LYS A 168 -11.80 18.40 -37.95
#